data_AF-A0A2V7KWM1-F1
#
_entry.id   AF-A0A2V7KWM1-F1
#
_cell.length_a   1.000
_cell.length_b   1.000
_cell.length_c   1.000
_cell.angle_alpha   90.00
_cell.angle_beta   90.00
_cell.angle_gamma   90.00
#
_symmetry.space_group_name_H-M   'P 1'
#
loop_
_entity.id
_entity.type
_entity.pdbx_description
1 polymer ?
#
loop_
_entity_poly.entity_id
_entity_poly.type
_entity_poly.pdbx_seq_one_letter_code
_entity_poly.pdbx_strand_id
1 'polypeptide(L)'
;MARRRRDCRSGDCGPLPHLVPLVTHLRNTLAGQRKTCCLESVGIALSHPARRLEPMPHRLSKSRYTAGVQCHKLLWWKVHDANAVELEPDKVLQDRFNQGTQVGELARTRFPGGVLVEGRSVDRTRTLIDGGAPAIFEASFQADNTFVAVDILTPTDGGFHLTEVKSASSQEEKHLPDVAVQMHVLKESGIKITSATVMHLNKECHYPDLSNLFQRTDVTEAVQPLLGKVGWEIEAQLRMLEGPLPDIPIGLQCHEPYACPFMERCWPEDPGHIMRLYNIGPKKGCNFMLTGVNRIADLPADQKLNVTQKRQIKAMQENRIIVEPGLKQALQVFDCRLGFLDFETIQRAVPVWPGMAPWEQAPAQFSYHESNGDGGTYKHAEYLAEGPKDCRPELAQRMVDATRDAEKVATYSGFEKTRIRGLQKAVPQLKTELEALESKLVDLLPVVRENVYHPDFLGSFSLKYVLNPLVPDLTYSDLVIVDGLVASVEIARLLFVAGKIPRQEHERVRHDLLNYCERDTWAMVRVLEKLRSLQ
;
A
#
# COMPACT_ATOMS: atom_id res chain seq x y z
N MET A 1 -39.14 50.02 0.41
CA MET A 1 -40.08 50.73 1.31
C MET A 1 -41.12 49.70 1.76
N ALA A 2 -41.28 49.39 3.05
CA ALA A 2 -42.14 50.08 4.05
C ALA A 2 -43.66 50.01 3.72
N ARG A 3 -44.59 49.65 4.61
CA ARG A 3 -44.51 49.21 6.03
C ARG A 3 -45.86 48.58 6.53
N ARG A 4 -45.80 47.48 7.30
CA ARG A 4 -46.68 47.09 8.46
C ARG A 4 -48.23 47.07 8.36
N ARG A 5 -48.84 45.93 8.77
CA ARG A 5 -49.70 45.67 9.98
C ARG A 5 -50.13 44.18 9.92
N ARG A 6 -50.10 43.36 11.00
CA ARG A 6 -50.94 43.30 12.23
C ARG A 6 -52.41 42.97 11.94
N ASP A 7 -53.10 42.10 12.70
CA ASP A 7 -52.85 41.58 14.06
C ASP A 7 -53.45 40.16 14.31
N CYS A 8 -53.10 39.53 15.46
CA CYS A 8 -53.88 38.61 16.36
C CYS A 8 -55.03 37.69 15.82
N ARG A 9 -55.39 36.49 16.33
CA ARG A 9 -55.14 35.63 17.53
C ARG A 9 -55.99 34.34 17.35
N SER A 10 -56.05 33.27 18.18
CA SER A 10 -55.13 32.52 19.09
C SER A 10 -55.94 31.37 19.77
N GLY A 11 -55.38 30.17 20.01
CA GLY A 11 -56.07 29.11 20.78
C GLY A 11 -55.30 27.79 20.93
N ASP A 12 -54.91 27.45 22.17
CA ASP A 12 -54.29 26.18 22.58
C ASP A 12 -55.31 25.14 23.08
N CYS A 13 -54.94 23.84 23.12
CA CYS A 13 -55.01 22.95 24.30
C CYS A 13 -54.79 21.45 23.96
N GLY A 14 -54.09 20.72 24.84
CA GLY A 14 -54.17 19.25 25.01
C GLY A 14 -54.86 18.90 26.35
N PRO A 15 -54.53 17.80 27.07
CA PRO A 15 -53.66 16.65 26.73
C PRO A 15 -54.14 15.23 27.24
N LEU A 16 -53.54 14.13 26.71
CA LEU A 16 -53.32 12.80 27.39
C LEU A 16 -54.56 12.02 27.96
N PRO A 17 -54.44 10.83 28.63
CA PRO A 17 -53.36 9.82 28.73
C PRO A 17 -53.76 8.33 28.46
N HIS A 18 -52.75 7.44 28.48
CA HIS A 18 -52.68 6.00 28.86
C HIS A 18 -53.90 5.04 28.90
N LEU A 19 -53.64 3.78 28.48
CA LEU A 19 -53.92 2.57 29.30
C LEU A 19 -53.04 1.36 28.88
N VAL A 20 -52.79 0.43 29.81
CA VAL A 20 -51.97 -0.80 29.63
C VAL A 20 -52.58 -1.95 30.45
N PRO A 21 -52.64 -3.17 29.88
CA PRO A 21 -52.26 -4.38 30.63
C PRO A 21 -51.36 -5.28 29.75
N LEU A 22 -50.17 -5.70 30.20
CA LEU A 22 -49.92 -6.94 30.95
C LEU A 22 -50.86 -8.12 30.60
N VAL A 23 -50.29 -9.22 30.06
CA VAL A 23 -50.39 -10.59 30.62
C VAL A 23 -49.38 -11.53 29.93
N THR A 24 -49.04 -12.61 30.61
CA THR A 24 -47.93 -13.55 30.42
C THR A 24 -47.86 -14.37 29.12
N HIS A 25 -46.64 -14.82 28.81
CA HIS A 25 -46.23 -16.08 28.16
C HIS A 25 -47.26 -16.91 27.36
N LEU A 26 -46.86 -17.28 26.13
CA LEU A 26 -46.40 -18.66 25.87
C LEU A 26 -45.57 -18.78 24.57
N ARG A 27 -45.05 -19.99 24.31
CA ARG A 27 -44.07 -20.30 23.28
C ARG A 27 -44.70 -20.81 21.96
N ASN A 28 -43.94 -20.59 20.89
CA ASN A 28 -43.76 -21.46 19.72
C ASN A 28 -44.77 -21.52 18.55
N THR A 29 -44.14 -21.57 17.38
CA THR A 29 -44.46 -22.35 16.15
C THR A 29 -45.53 -21.90 15.14
N LEU A 30 -44.98 -21.65 13.94
CA LEU A 30 -45.43 -22.09 12.60
C LEU A 30 -46.46 -21.26 11.79
N ALA A 31 -45.92 -20.74 10.68
CA ALA A 31 -46.45 -20.80 9.31
C ALA A 31 -47.86 -20.24 9.01
N GLY A 32 -47.90 -19.16 8.21
CA GLY A 32 -49.13 -18.68 7.57
C GLY A 32 -48.88 -17.53 6.60
N GLN A 33 -48.87 -17.79 5.30
CA GLN A 33 -48.78 -16.77 4.24
C GLN A 33 -49.96 -15.79 4.30
N ARG A 34 -49.73 -14.49 4.00
CA ARG A 34 -50.65 -13.70 3.14
C ARG A 34 -50.11 -12.33 2.70
N LYS A 35 -50.20 -12.12 1.38
CA LYS A 35 -50.53 -10.87 0.67
C LYS A 35 -49.75 -9.58 0.99
N THR A 36 -48.76 -9.33 0.13
CA THR A 36 -48.64 -8.11 -0.68
C THR A 36 -49.63 -6.96 -0.39
N CYS A 37 -49.08 -5.79 -0.07
CA CYS A 37 -49.65 -4.51 -0.49
C CYS A 37 -48.51 -3.69 -1.11
N CYS A 38 -48.70 -3.18 -2.33
CA CYS A 38 -47.65 -2.46 -3.06
C CYS A 38 -47.71 -0.96 -2.73
N LEU A 39 -46.55 -0.37 -2.45
CA LEU A 39 -46.31 1.06 -2.64
C LEU A 39 -44.99 1.21 -3.39
N GLU A 40 -45.06 1.64 -4.64
CA GLU A 40 -43.91 1.83 -5.50
C GLU A 40 -43.28 3.21 -5.23
N SER A 41 -42.00 3.22 -4.89
CA SER A 41 -41.19 4.44 -4.86
C SER A 41 -39.88 4.16 -5.61
N VAL A 42 -39.76 4.70 -6.82
CA VAL A 42 -38.68 4.38 -7.76
C VAL A 42 -37.36 5.01 -7.32
N GLY A 43 -36.53 4.22 -6.64
CA GLY A 43 -35.12 4.53 -6.37
C GLY A 43 -34.22 3.56 -7.14
N ILE A 44 -33.55 4.04 -8.20
CA ILE A 44 -32.62 3.21 -8.99
C ILE A 44 -31.29 3.09 -8.24
N ALA A 45 -31.25 2.18 -7.27
CA ALA A 45 -30.02 1.75 -6.62
C ALA A 45 -29.33 0.68 -7.49
N LEU A 46 -28.35 1.10 -8.30
CA LEU A 46 -27.46 0.18 -9.05
C LEU A 46 -26.41 -0.47 -8.14
N SER A 47 -26.87 -1.12 -7.06
CA SER A 47 -26.04 -2.04 -6.28
C SER A 47 -25.72 -3.26 -7.13
N HIS A 48 -24.50 -3.31 -7.67
CA HIS A 48 -23.95 -4.57 -8.16
C HIS A 48 -23.89 -5.54 -6.99
N PRO A 49 -24.55 -6.72 -7.06
CA PRO A 49 -24.41 -7.70 -6.01
C PRO A 49 -22.96 -8.16 -5.98
N ALA A 50 -22.35 -8.18 -4.79
CA ALA A 50 -21.04 -8.79 -4.61
C ALA A 50 -21.09 -10.22 -5.16
N ARG A 51 -20.27 -10.51 -6.18
CA ARG A 51 -20.20 -11.86 -6.75
C ARG A 51 -19.79 -12.81 -5.65
N ARG A 52 -20.69 -13.70 -5.24
CA ARG A 52 -20.28 -14.92 -4.54
C ARG A 52 -19.31 -15.63 -5.47
N LEU A 53 -18.09 -15.86 -5.02
CA LEU A 53 -17.14 -16.69 -5.73
C LEU A 53 -17.71 -18.11 -5.75
N GLU A 54 -18.26 -18.52 -6.88
CA GLU A 54 -18.50 -19.94 -7.13
C GLU A 54 -17.15 -20.67 -7.02
N PRO A 55 -17.12 -21.89 -6.45
CA PRO A 55 -15.87 -22.63 -6.29
C PRO A 55 -15.24 -22.83 -7.66
N MET A 56 -14.07 -22.20 -7.89
CA MET A 56 -13.45 -22.21 -9.22
C MET A 56 -13.27 -23.65 -9.71
N PRO A 57 -13.65 -23.97 -10.96
CA PRO A 57 -13.59 -25.34 -11.50
C PRO A 57 -12.17 -25.88 -11.67
N HIS A 58 -11.15 -25.08 -11.35
CA HIS A 58 -9.73 -25.42 -11.41
C HIS A 58 -9.09 -25.14 -10.05
N ARG A 59 -8.30 -26.09 -9.55
CA ARG A 59 -7.62 -25.91 -8.26
C ARG A 59 -6.51 -24.86 -8.38
N LEU A 60 -5.76 -24.84 -9.49
CA LEU A 60 -4.67 -23.88 -9.71
C LEU A 60 -5.00 -22.81 -10.76
N SER A 61 -4.30 -21.68 -10.63
CA SER A 61 -4.26 -20.55 -11.54
C SER A 61 -2.88 -19.90 -11.48
N LYS A 62 -2.52 -18.99 -12.41
CA LYS A 62 -1.22 -18.25 -12.41
C LYS A 62 -0.82 -17.78 -11.00
N SER A 63 -1.71 -17.07 -10.30
CA SER A 63 -1.48 -16.50 -8.96
C SER A 63 -1.62 -17.47 -7.78
N ARG A 64 -2.18 -18.67 -8.01
CA ARG A 64 -2.13 -19.79 -7.03
C ARG A 64 -0.84 -20.58 -7.19
N TYR A 65 -0.44 -20.90 -8.42
CA TYR A 65 0.81 -21.60 -8.71
C TYR A 65 2.02 -20.87 -8.13
N THR A 66 2.15 -19.55 -8.38
CA THR A 66 3.27 -18.76 -7.84
C THR A 66 3.18 -18.56 -6.32
N ALA A 67 1.98 -18.59 -5.74
CA ALA A 67 1.82 -18.63 -4.28
C ALA A 67 2.26 -19.97 -3.67
N GLY A 68 2.10 -21.09 -4.39
CA GLY A 68 2.63 -22.39 -4.00
C GLY A 68 4.15 -22.45 -4.10
N VAL A 69 4.72 -22.00 -5.24
CA VAL A 69 6.18 -21.87 -5.44
C VAL A 69 6.84 -21.03 -4.32
N GLN A 70 6.14 -20.03 -3.81
CA GLN A 70 6.56 -19.31 -2.60
C GLN A 70 6.37 -20.17 -1.34
N CYS A 71 5.15 -20.65 -1.05
CA CYS A 71 4.89 -21.51 0.11
C CYS A 71 3.62 -22.35 -0.06
N HIS A 72 3.74 -23.68 0.05
CA HIS A 72 2.59 -24.59 0.00
C HIS A 72 1.51 -24.28 1.05
N LYS A 73 1.89 -23.80 2.24
CA LYS A 73 0.95 -23.37 3.31
C LYS A 73 0.14 -22.12 2.91
N LEU A 74 0.77 -21.17 2.22
CA LEU A 74 0.10 -19.97 1.65
C LEU A 74 -0.89 -20.36 0.55
N LEU A 75 -0.51 -21.31 -0.32
CA LEU A 75 -1.42 -21.85 -1.34
C LEU A 75 -2.60 -22.60 -0.71
N TRP A 76 -2.35 -23.44 0.32
CA TRP A 76 -3.40 -24.18 1.01
C TRP A 76 -4.48 -23.25 1.56
N TRP A 77 -4.10 -22.19 2.28
CA TRP A 77 -5.05 -21.17 2.74
C TRP A 77 -5.74 -20.43 1.59
N LYS A 78 -5.04 -20.07 0.50
CA LYS A 78 -5.65 -19.44 -0.72
C LYS A 78 -6.64 -20.34 -1.50
N VAL A 79 -6.80 -21.60 -1.12
CA VAL A 79 -7.74 -22.56 -1.72
C VAL A 79 -8.84 -22.98 -0.74
N HIS A 80 -8.46 -23.37 0.48
CA HIS A 80 -9.39 -23.88 1.50
C HIS A 80 -10.01 -22.79 2.38
N ASP A 81 -9.36 -21.63 2.51
CA ASP A 81 -9.82 -20.46 3.25
C ASP A 81 -9.90 -19.23 2.34
N ALA A 82 -10.57 -19.40 1.18
CA ALA A 82 -10.59 -18.42 0.10
C ALA A 82 -11.37 -17.12 0.42
N ASN A 83 -12.06 -17.06 1.56
CA ASN A 83 -12.76 -15.88 2.07
C ASN A 83 -12.10 -15.34 3.36
N ALA A 84 -10.84 -15.69 3.62
CA ALA A 84 -10.08 -15.15 4.74
C ALA A 84 -9.93 -13.62 4.62
N VAL A 85 -10.05 -12.92 5.75
CA VAL A 85 -9.93 -11.45 5.80
C VAL A 85 -8.55 -10.99 5.33
N GLU A 86 -7.51 -11.78 5.57
CA GLU A 86 -6.14 -11.52 5.10
C GLU A 86 -5.98 -11.63 3.57
N LEU A 87 -7.00 -12.12 2.85
CA LEU A 87 -7.06 -12.11 1.38
C LEU A 87 -7.95 -10.99 0.82
N GLU A 88 -8.69 -10.27 1.66
CA GLU A 88 -9.42 -9.07 1.24
C GLU A 88 -8.41 -7.94 0.96
N PRO A 89 -8.44 -7.31 -0.23
CA PRO A 89 -7.46 -6.30 -0.57
C PRO A 89 -7.73 -5.00 0.19
N ASP A 90 -6.77 -4.58 1.02
CA ASP A 90 -6.76 -3.24 1.59
C ASP A 90 -6.72 -2.15 0.50
N LYS A 91 -6.90 -0.89 0.89
CA LYS A 91 -6.92 0.25 -0.04
C LYS A 91 -5.67 0.36 -0.92
N VAL A 92 -4.49 0.03 -0.37
CA VAL A 92 -3.19 0.09 -1.04
C VAL A 92 -3.01 -1.08 -2.01
N LEU A 93 -3.41 -2.29 -1.62
CA LEU A 93 -3.39 -3.45 -2.51
C LEU A 93 -4.42 -3.30 -3.64
N GLN A 94 -5.62 -2.80 -3.34
CA GLN A 94 -6.66 -2.54 -4.34
C GLN A 94 -6.25 -1.44 -5.33
N ASP A 95 -5.63 -0.34 -4.88
CA ASP A 95 -5.09 0.66 -5.81
C ASP A 95 -3.93 0.10 -6.65
N ARG A 96 -3.03 -0.71 -6.08
CA ARG A 96 -2.00 -1.41 -6.86
C ARG A 96 -2.60 -2.32 -7.95
N PHE A 97 -3.72 -3.00 -7.67
CA PHE A 97 -4.45 -3.77 -8.68
C PHE A 97 -5.09 -2.85 -9.74
N ASN A 98 -5.73 -1.74 -9.35
CA ASN A 98 -6.32 -0.77 -10.28
C ASN A 98 -5.25 -0.18 -11.22
N GLN A 99 -4.07 0.14 -10.69
CA GLN A 99 -2.91 0.60 -11.46
C GLN A 99 -2.37 -0.50 -12.39
N GLY A 100 -2.37 -1.76 -11.95
CA GLY A 100 -2.06 -2.92 -12.79
C GLY A 100 -3.01 -3.05 -13.98
N THR A 101 -4.32 -2.92 -13.75
CA THR A 101 -5.34 -2.91 -14.82
C THR A 101 -5.11 -1.76 -15.80
N GLN A 102 -4.89 -0.53 -15.32
CA GLN A 102 -4.62 0.63 -16.17
C GLN A 102 -3.38 0.43 -17.06
N VAL A 103 -2.31 -0.17 -16.51
CA VAL A 103 -1.09 -0.49 -17.28
C VAL A 103 -1.37 -1.60 -18.30
N GLY A 104 -2.16 -2.62 -17.94
CA GLY A 104 -2.60 -3.67 -18.87
C GLY A 104 -3.43 -3.14 -20.04
N GLU A 105 -4.37 -2.23 -19.77
CA GLU A 105 -5.17 -1.55 -20.80
C GLU A 105 -4.30 -0.72 -21.75
N LEU A 106 -3.35 0.06 -21.21
CA LEU A 106 -2.40 0.82 -22.03
C LEU A 106 -1.44 -0.07 -22.83
N ALA A 107 -1.06 -1.25 -22.32
CA ALA A 107 -0.21 -2.19 -23.06
C ALA A 107 -0.92 -2.74 -24.31
N ARG A 108 -2.22 -3.01 -24.24
CA ARG A 108 -3.05 -3.47 -25.37
C ARG A 108 -3.01 -2.50 -26.56
N THR A 109 -2.95 -1.19 -26.30
CA THR A 109 -2.86 -0.15 -27.34
C THR A 109 -1.60 -0.27 -28.23
N ARG A 110 -0.59 -1.05 -27.80
CA ARG A 110 0.67 -1.28 -28.54
C ARG A 110 0.59 -2.41 -29.55
N PHE A 111 -0.59 -3.02 -29.73
CA PHE A 111 -0.84 -4.15 -30.63
C PHE A 111 -2.10 -3.87 -31.48
N PRO A 112 -1.98 -3.09 -32.57
CA PRO A 112 -3.11 -2.71 -33.41
C PRO A 112 -3.88 -3.91 -33.96
N GLY A 113 -5.21 -3.83 -33.96
CA GLY A 113 -6.09 -4.92 -34.41
C GLY A 113 -6.22 -6.09 -33.41
N GLY A 114 -5.60 -6.02 -32.23
CA GLY A 114 -5.71 -7.05 -31.21
C GLY A 114 -7.12 -7.14 -30.59
N VAL A 115 -7.53 -8.36 -30.19
CA VAL A 115 -8.88 -8.66 -29.70
C VAL A 115 -8.84 -9.16 -28.26
N LEU A 116 -9.68 -8.61 -27.38
CA LEU A 116 -9.83 -9.05 -25.99
C LEU A 116 -10.71 -10.30 -25.89
N VAL A 117 -10.27 -11.27 -25.10
CA VAL A 117 -11.06 -12.45 -24.71
C VAL A 117 -11.92 -12.09 -23.50
N GLU A 118 -13.11 -11.56 -23.77
CA GLU A 118 -14.12 -11.34 -22.73
C GLU A 118 -14.49 -12.65 -22.02
N GLY A 119 -14.77 -12.56 -20.72
CA GLY A 119 -15.19 -13.71 -19.90
C GLY A 119 -14.15 -14.81 -19.71
N ARG A 120 -12.90 -14.64 -20.20
CA ARG A 120 -11.80 -15.63 -20.08
C ARG A 120 -12.10 -16.99 -20.74
N SER A 121 -12.84 -16.95 -21.85
CA SER A 121 -13.23 -18.15 -22.61
C SER A 121 -12.07 -18.76 -23.40
N VAL A 122 -11.80 -20.05 -23.15
CA VAL A 122 -10.85 -20.86 -23.92
C VAL A 122 -11.32 -21.04 -25.37
N ASP A 123 -12.61 -21.33 -25.58
CA ASP A 123 -13.18 -21.52 -26.92
C ASP A 123 -13.11 -20.25 -27.78
N ARG A 124 -13.34 -19.07 -27.16
CA ARG A 124 -13.15 -17.78 -27.83
C ARG A 124 -11.69 -17.54 -28.17
N THR A 125 -10.76 -17.96 -27.30
CA THR A 125 -9.31 -17.90 -27.56
C THR A 125 -8.94 -18.76 -28.77
N ARG A 126 -9.45 -20.00 -28.86
CA ARG A 126 -9.28 -20.87 -30.06
C ARG A 126 -9.83 -20.21 -31.32
N THR A 127 -11.07 -19.73 -31.28
CA THR A 127 -11.72 -19.06 -32.43
C THR A 127 -10.90 -17.87 -32.97
N LEU A 128 -10.21 -17.13 -32.09
CA LEU A 128 -9.35 -16.01 -32.49
C LEU A 128 -7.98 -16.48 -33.01
N ILE A 129 -7.44 -17.59 -32.52
CA ILE A 129 -6.23 -18.25 -33.07
C ILE A 129 -6.50 -18.76 -34.48
N ASP A 130 -7.57 -19.55 -34.64
CA ASP A 130 -7.94 -20.19 -35.91
C ASP A 130 -8.38 -19.15 -36.96
N GLY A 131 -8.95 -18.03 -36.50
CA GLY A 131 -9.27 -16.85 -37.31
C GLY A 131 -8.09 -15.92 -37.62
N GLY A 132 -6.86 -16.24 -37.17
CA GLY A 132 -5.65 -15.49 -37.51
C GLY A 132 -5.56 -14.09 -36.88
N ALA A 133 -6.08 -13.88 -35.66
CA ALA A 133 -6.04 -12.58 -35.00
C ALA A 133 -4.58 -12.08 -34.78
N PRO A 134 -4.27 -10.80 -35.09
CA PRO A 134 -2.90 -10.26 -35.03
C PRO A 134 -2.38 -10.08 -33.60
N ALA A 135 -3.28 -9.99 -32.62
CA ALA A 135 -2.99 -10.13 -31.19
C ALA A 135 -4.25 -10.58 -30.45
N ILE A 136 -4.08 -11.30 -29.35
CA ILE A 136 -5.16 -11.76 -28.47
C ILE A 136 -4.83 -11.34 -27.04
N PHE A 137 -5.72 -10.59 -26.40
CA PHE A 137 -5.55 -10.10 -25.03
C PHE A 137 -6.35 -10.95 -24.04
N GLU A 138 -5.78 -11.22 -22.86
CA GLU A 138 -6.31 -12.20 -21.89
C GLU A 138 -6.56 -13.60 -22.51
N ALA A 139 -5.69 -13.99 -23.46
CA ALA A 139 -5.75 -15.27 -24.17
C ALA A 139 -5.75 -16.43 -23.16
N SER A 140 -6.86 -17.17 -23.10
CA SER A 140 -7.20 -18.04 -21.97
C SER A 140 -7.03 -19.52 -22.30
N PHE A 141 -6.37 -20.25 -21.41
CA PHE A 141 -5.96 -21.65 -21.61
C PHE A 141 -6.07 -22.46 -20.31
N GLN A 142 -6.21 -23.78 -20.46
CA GLN A 142 -6.34 -24.72 -19.35
C GLN A 142 -5.68 -26.05 -19.71
N ALA A 143 -4.79 -26.51 -18.85
CA ALA A 143 -4.18 -27.85 -18.83
C ALA A 143 -3.90 -28.22 -17.37
N ASP A 144 -3.69 -29.49 -17.04
CA ASP A 144 -3.18 -29.96 -15.73
C ASP A 144 -3.88 -29.33 -14.51
N ASN A 145 -5.22 -29.24 -14.54
CA ASN A 145 -6.06 -28.61 -13.51
C ASN A 145 -5.64 -27.15 -13.14
N THR A 146 -5.01 -26.47 -14.09
CA THR A 146 -4.38 -25.16 -13.96
C THR A 146 -4.88 -24.22 -15.06
N PHE A 147 -5.48 -23.10 -14.67
CA PHE A 147 -5.95 -22.08 -15.60
C PHE A 147 -4.97 -20.91 -15.74
N VAL A 148 -4.74 -20.45 -16.97
CA VAL A 148 -4.00 -19.21 -17.23
C VAL A 148 -4.74 -18.32 -18.22
N ALA A 149 -4.62 -17.01 -18.03
CA ALA A 149 -4.91 -16.00 -19.04
C ALA A 149 -3.63 -15.22 -19.29
N VAL A 150 -3.15 -15.24 -20.53
CA VAL A 150 -1.96 -14.54 -20.99
C VAL A 150 -2.34 -13.11 -21.36
N ASP A 151 -1.63 -12.13 -20.81
CA ASP A 151 -2.01 -10.71 -20.95
C ASP A 151 -2.08 -10.30 -22.43
N ILE A 152 -1.06 -10.67 -23.22
CA ILE A 152 -0.99 -10.48 -24.67
C ILE A 152 -0.31 -11.69 -25.35
N LEU A 153 -0.96 -12.29 -26.34
CA LEU A 153 -0.43 -13.36 -27.19
C LEU A 153 -0.45 -12.90 -28.65
N THR A 154 0.66 -13.07 -29.39
CA THR A 154 0.77 -12.67 -30.81
C THR A 154 1.32 -13.79 -31.68
N PRO A 155 0.83 -14.00 -32.91
CA PRO A 155 1.40 -14.98 -33.84
C PRO A 155 2.81 -14.59 -34.27
N THR A 156 3.61 -15.60 -34.64
CA THR A 156 4.98 -15.49 -35.17
C THR A 156 5.20 -16.60 -36.21
N ASP A 157 6.28 -16.51 -36.99
CA ASP A 157 6.69 -17.56 -37.91
C ASP A 157 6.82 -18.91 -37.18
N GLY A 158 5.89 -19.82 -37.46
CA GLY A 158 5.86 -21.16 -36.88
C GLY A 158 5.47 -21.25 -35.39
N GLY A 159 4.74 -20.28 -34.83
CA GLY A 159 4.17 -20.39 -33.46
C GLY A 159 3.66 -19.06 -32.90
N PHE A 160 3.72 -18.87 -31.58
CA PHE A 160 3.27 -17.65 -30.89
C PHE A 160 4.32 -17.06 -29.96
N HIS A 161 4.36 -15.73 -29.88
CA HIS A 161 5.08 -14.99 -28.85
C HIS A 161 4.14 -14.65 -27.68
N LEU A 162 4.62 -14.88 -26.46
CA LEU A 162 3.92 -14.52 -25.22
C LEU A 162 4.44 -13.19 -24.68
N THR A 163 3.56 -12.30 -24.22
CA THR A 163 3.95 -11.12 -23.44
C THR A 163 3.16 -11.02 -22.14
N GLU A 164 3.88 -11.13 -21.02
CA GLU A 164 3.40 -10.81 -19.67
C GLU A 164 3.56 -9.30 -19.44
N VAL A 165 2.52 -8.62 -18.92
CA VAL A 165 2.55 -7.18 -18.64
C VAL A 165 2.66 -6.93 -17.15
N LYS A 166 3.74 -6.26 -16.72
CA LYS A 166 3.97 -5.87 -15.33
C LYS A 166 3.93 -4.35 -15.19
N SER A 167 3.29 -3.88 -14.11
CA SER A 167 3.35 -2.47 -13.70
C SER A 167 4.67 -2.08 -13.04
N ALA A 168 5.60 -3.02 -12.80
CA ALA A 168 6.95 -2.71 -12.32
C ALA A 168 7.76 -1.90 -13.35
N SER A 169 8.79 -1.18 -12.90
CA SER A 169 9.69 -0.39 -13.77
C SER A 169 10.91 -1.17 -14.29
N SER A 170 10.88 -2.50 -14.21
CA SER A 170 11.90 -3.44 -14.70
C SER A 170 11.35 -4.87 -14.68
N GLN A 171 11.94 -5.77 -15.46
CA GLN A 171 11.81 -7.21 -15.20
C GLN A 171 12.55 -7.58 -13.89
N GLU A 172 12.05 -8.62 -13.21
CA GLU A 172 12.61 -9.17 -11.97
C GLU A 172 12.48 -10.70 -12.00
N GLU A 173 13.38 -11.42 -11.34
CA GLU A 173 13.39 -12.90 -11.32
C GLU A 173 12.06 -13.52 -10.85
N LYS A 174 11.37 -12.85 -9.93
CA LYS A 174 10.04 -13.25 -9.43
C LYS A 174 8.94 -13.29 -10.51
N HIS A 175 9.17 -12.70 -11.68
CA HIS A 175 8.25 -12.76 -12.82
C HIS A 175 8.47 -14.02 -13.69
N LEU A 176 9.61 -14.71 -13.57
CA LEU A 176 9.92 -15.89 -14.38
C LEU A 176 8.98 -17.09 -14.07
N PRO A 177 8.57 -17.37 -12.81
CA PRO A 177 7.57 -18.39 -12.52
C PRO A 177 6.17 -18.12 -13.12
N ASP A 178 5.74 -16.84 -13.20
CA ASP A 178 4.49 -16.47 -13.88
C ASP A 178 4.55 -16.81 -15.38
N VAL A 179 5.67 -16.55 -16.03
CA VAL A 179 5.87 -16.87 -17.46
C VAL A 179 6.01 -18.38 -17.67
N ALA A 180 6.74 -19.07 -16.78
CA ALA A 180 6.95 -20.52 -16.86
C ALA A 180 5.64 -21.32 -16.83
N VAL A 181 4.73 -21.00 -15.89
CA VAL A 181 3.43 -21.70 -15.80
C VAL A 181 2.53 -21.43 -17.00
N GLN A 182 2.60 -20.22 -17.58
CA GLN A 182 1.86 -19.90 -18.80
C GLN A 182 2.42 -20.66 -20.00
N MET A 183 3.74 -20.64 -20.21
CA MET A 183 4.37 -21.40 -21.31
C MET A 183 4.10 -22.90 -21.22
N HIS A 184 4.10 -23.48 -20.01
CA HIS A 184 3.70 -24.87 -19.78
C HIS A 184 2.24 -25.13 -20.17
N VAL A 185 1.29 -24.39 -19.59
CA VAL A 185 -0.15 -24.60 -19.86
C VAL A 185 -0.51 -24.34 -21.33
N LEU A 186 0.14 -23.39 -22.00
CA LEU A 186 -0.04 -23.17 -23.45
C LEU A 186 0.55 -24.32 -24.28
N LYS A 187 1.74 -24.84 -23.92
CA LYS A 187 2.35 -26.01 -24.58
C LYS A 187 1.46 -27.25 -24.48
N GLU A 188 0.98 -27.58 -23.28
CA GLU A 188 0.07 -28.74 -23.09
C GLU A 188 -1.33 -28.48 -23.69
N SER A 189 -1.71 -27.21 -23.88
CA SER A 189 -2.85 -26.82 -24.73
C SER A 189 -2.56 -26.92 -26.25
N GLY A 190 -1.41 -27.46 -26.66
CA GLY A 190 -1.00 -27.61 -28.06
C GLY A 190 -0.56 -26.32 -28.75
N ILE A 191 -0.35 -25.21 -28.01
CA ILE A 191 0.15 -23.95 -28.56
C ILE A 191 1.67 -23.94 -28.49
N LYS A 192 2.32 -23.92 -29.66
CA LYS A 192 3.78 -23.77 -29.75
C LYS A 192 4.20 -22.32 -29.48
N ILE A 193 4.81 -22.08 -28.33
CA ILE A 193 5.45 -20.80 -28.00
C ILE A 193 6.85 -20.77 -28.62
N THR A 194 7.19 -19.66 -29.30
CA THR A 194 8.50 -19.43 -29.93
C THR A 194 9.41 -18.56 -29.07
N SER A 195 8.85 -17.58 -28.36
CA SER A 195 9.56 -16.69 -27.43
C SER A 195 8.61 -16.04 -26.42
N ALA A 196 9.16 -15.47 -25.35
CA ALA A 196 8.40 -14.82 -24.29
C ALA A 196 9.07 -13.52 -23.80
N THR A 197 8.26 -12.48 -23.60
CA THR A 197 8.66 -11.15 -23.12
C THR A 197 8.00 -10.82 -21.78
N VAL A 198 8.72 -10.15 -20.88
CA VAL A 198 8.13 -9.33 -19.84
C VAL A 198 8.10 -7.88 -20.32
N MET A 199 6.91 -7.34 -20.54
CA MET A 199 6.69 -5.92 -20.79
C MET A 199 6.58 -5.20 -19.44
N HIS A 200 7.35 -4.13 -19.27
CA HIS A 200 7.41 -3.36 -18.02
C HIS A 200 7.45 -1.86 -18.32
N LEU A 201 7.28 -1.04 -17.27
CA LEU A 201 7.33 0.42 -17.43
C LEU A 201 8.76 0.92 -17.62
N ASN A 202 8.91 1.95 -18.45
CA ASN A 202 10.17 2.63 -18.73
C ASN A 202 10.38 3.80 -17.74
N LYS A 203 11.49 3.79 -17.00
CA LYS A 203 11.84 4.88 -16.06
C LYS A 203 12.15 6.21 -16.76
N GLU A 204 12.57 6.16 -18.03
CA GLU A 204 12.89 7.32 -18.86
C GLU A 204 11.68 7.79 -19.70
N CYS A 205 10.46 7.38 -19.34
CA CYS A 205 9.22 7.93 -19.87
C CYS A 205 8.78 9.11 -19.00
N HIS A 206 8.40 10.23 -19.61
CA HIS A 206 7.98 11.44 -18.88
C HIS A 206 6.68 12.00 -19.45
N TYR A 207 5.67 12.15 -18.60
CA TYR A 207 4.39 12.76 -18.99
C TYR A 207 4.61 14.21 -19.52
N PRO A 208 3.91 14.66 -20.58
CA PRO A 208 2.76 14.03 -21.23
C PRO A 208 3.09 13.01 -22.33
N ASP A 209 4.35 12.87 -22.76
CA ASP A 209 4.68 11.91 -23.82
C ASP A 209 4.83 10.49 -23.28
N LEU A 210 3.73 9.75 -23.34
CA LEU A 210 3.68 8.33 -23.00
C LEU A 210 4.07 7.42 -24.18
N SER A 211 4.58 7.95 -25.30
CA SER A 211 4.97 7.15 -26.47
C SER A 211 5.99 6.06 -26.12
N ASN A 212 6.94 6.34 -25.23
CA ASN A 212 7.99 5.42 -24.77
C ASN A 212 7.69 4.72 -23.42
N LEU A 213 6.44 4.73 -22.93
CA LEU A 213 6.04 4.23 -21.60
C LEU A 213 6.44 2.77 -21.30
N PHE A 214 6.58 1.93 -22.32
CA PHE A 214 6.86 0.51 -22.17
C PHE A 214 8.25 0.12 -22.69
N GLN A 215 8.97 -0.63 -21.87
CA GLN A 215 10.13 -1.42 -22.26
C GLN A 215 9.77 -2.91 -22.28
N ARG A 216 10.62 -3.73 -22.91
CA ARG A 216 10.43 -5.17 -23.11
C ARG A 216 11.73 -5.90 -22.80
N THR A 217 11.67 -6.90 -21.94
CA THR A 217 12.78 -7.83 -21.66
C THR A 217 12.41 -9.19 -22.22
N ASP A 218 13.21 -9.72 -23.14
CA ASP A 218 13.08 -11.13 -23.54
C ASP A 218 13.49 -12.03 -22.37
N VAL A 219 12.68 -13.03 -22.05
CA VAL A 219 12.91 -13.99 -20.97
C VAL A 219 12.89 -15.45 -21.46
N THR A 220 12.90 -15.66 -22.79
CA THR A 220 12.75 -16.97 -23.44
C THR A 220 13.78 -17.97 -22.93
N GLU A 221 15.04 -17.57 -22.83
CA GLU A 221 16.13 -18.41 -22.29
C GLU A 221 16.06 -18.52 -20.77
N ALA A 222 15.83 -17.41 -20.06
CA ALA A 222 15.77 -17.34 -18.60
C ALA A 222 14.67 -18.21 -17.99
N VAL A 223 13.61 -18.50 -18.74
CA VAL A 223 12.49 -19.38 -18.31
C VAL A 223 12.79 -20.87 -18.54
N GLN A 224 13.70 -21.26 -19.44
CA GLN A 224 13.97 -22.68 -19.75
C GLN A 224 14.31 -23.55 -18.52
N PRO A 225 15.15 -23.10 -17.55
CA PRO A 225 15.47 -23.89 -16.36
C PRO A 225 14.28 -24.14 -15.41
N LEU A 226 13.18 -23.38 -15.57
CA LEU A 226 11.94 -23.55 -14.82
C LEU A 226 10.99 -24.53 -15.51
N LEU A 227 10.88 -24.50 -16.84
CA LEU A 227 9.90 -25.29 -17.61
C LEU A 227 9.96 -26.79 -17.29
N GLY A 228 11.17 -27.36 -17.16
CA GLY A 228 11.38 -28.77 -16.79
C GLY A 228 10.92 -29.15 -15.37
N LYS A 229 10.47 -28.19 -14.56
CA LYS A 229 9.96 -28.40 -13.19
C LYS A 229 8.47 -28.06 -13.03
N VAL A 230 7.87 -27.30 -13.95
CA VAL A 230 6.50 -26.77 -13.79
C VAL A 230 5.47 -27.89 -13.59
N GLY A 231 5.49 -28.93 -14.42
CA GLY A 231 4.55 -30.06 -14.30
C GLY A 231 4.65 -30.79 -12.95
N TRP A 232 5.86 -31.05 -12.47
CA TRP A 232 6.07 -31.66 -11.15
C TRP A 232 5.60 -30.75 -10.02
N GLU A 233 5.87 -29.45 -10.08
CA GLU A 233 5.40 -28.50 -9.06
C GLU A 233 3.86 -28.36 -9.09
N ILE A 234 3.21 -28.39 -10.27
CA ILE A 234 1.76 -28.48 -10.40
C ILE A 234 1.22 -29.75 -9.72
N GLU A 235 1.79 -30.93 -10.01
CA GLU A 235 1.39 -32.19 -9.36
C GLU A 235 1.58 -32.15 -7.83
N ALA A 236 2.71 -31.62 -7.36
CA ALA A 236 3.03 -31.52 -5.94
C ALA A 236 2.05 -30.59 -5.21
N GLN A 237 1.74 -29.44 -5.80
CA GLN A 237 0.74 -28.50 -5.28
C GLN A 237 -0.67 -29.07 -5.28
N LEU A 238 -1.09 -29.74 -6.36
CA LEU A 238 -2.42 -30.37 -6.43
C LEU A 238 -2.58 -31.46 -5.36
N ARG A 239 -1.58 -32.32 -5.18
CA ARG A 239 -1.55 -33.36 -4.14
C ARG A 239 -1.53 -32.78 -2.73
N MET A 240 -0.77 -31.71 -2.51
CA MET A 240 -0.76 -30.99 -1.23
C MET A 240 -2.12 -30.38 -0.91
N LEU A 241 -2.84 -29.85 -1.92
CA LEU A 241 -4.19 -29.32 -1.78
C LEU A 241 -5.26 -30.38 -1.50
N GLU A 242 -4.98 -31.66 -1.68
CA GLU A 242 -5.87 -32.77 -1.27
C GLU A 242 -5.64 -33.19 0.20
N GLY A 243 -4.50 -32.81 0.78
CA GLY A 243 -4.14 -33.11 2.16
C GLY A 243 -4.59 -32.07 3.19
N PRO A 244 -4.29 -32.32 4.49
CA PRO A 244 -4.43 -31.32 5.55
C PRO A 244 -3.46 -30.14 5.34
N LEU A 245 -3.65 -29.07 6.11
CA LEU A 245 -2.75 -27.91 6.15
C LEU A 245 -1.28 -28.38 6.31
N PRO A 246 -0.38 -28.09 5.36
CA PRO A 246 0.99 -28.58 5.42
C PRO A 246 1.79 -27.88 6.53
N ASP A 247 2.56 -28.68 7.26
CA ASP A 247 3.48 -28.16 8.28
C ASP A 247 4.74 -27.61 7.61
N ILE A 248 4.68 -26.32 7.27
CA ILE A 248 5.81 -25.54 6.78
C ILE A 248 6.24 -24.55 7.88
N PRO A 249 7.51 -24.55 8.32
CA PRO A 249 8.03 -23.61 9.30
C PRO A 249 8.11 -22.19 8.74
N ILE A 250 8.24 -21.20 9.63
CA ILE A 250 8.51 -19.81 9.24
C ILE A 250 9.91 -19.65 8.62
N GLY A 251 10.07 -18.67 7.74
CA GLY A 251 11.33 -18.44 7.03
C GLY A 251 11.21 -17.34 5.97
N LEU A 252 12.22 -17.28 5.09
CA LEU A 252 12.33 -16.20 4.10
C LEU A 252 11.15 -16.13 3.13
N GLN A 253 10.50 -17.27 2.87
CA GLN A 253 9.26 -17.41 2.09
C GLN A 253 8.05 -16.65 2.67
N CYS A 254 8.13 -16.13 3.89
CA CYS A 254 7.12 -15.22 4.44
C CYS A 254 7.30 -13.76 3.97
N HIS A 255 8.45 -13.43 3.37
CA HIS A 255 8.82 -12.07 2.96
C HIS A 255 9.15 -11.96 1.46
N GLU A 256 9.70 -13.02 0.86
CA GLU A 256 10.14 -13.05 -0.55
C GLU A 256 9.46 -14.20 -1.31
N PRO A 257 9.12 -14.03 -2.60
CA PRO A 257 9.23 -12.79 -3.40
C PRO A 257 8.20 -11.71 -3.06
N TYR A 258 7.17 -12.05 -2.27
CA TYR A 258 6.15 -11.12 -1.79
C TYR A 258 5.90 -11.32 -0.28
N ALA A 259 5.46 -10.29 0.44
CA ALA A 259 5.03 -10.45 1.82
C ALA A 259 3.82 -11.41 1.90
N CYS A 260 3.87 -12.37 2.82
CA CYS A 260 2.78 -13.31 3.04
C CYS A 260 1.62 -12.62 3.78
N PRO A 261 0.37 -12.63 3.28
CA PRO A 261 -0.78 -12.05 3.99
C PRO A 261 -1.02 -12.75 5.34
N PHE A 262 -0.84 -14.08 5.39
CA PHE A 262 -1.02 -14.89 6.59
C PHE A 262 0.20 -14.90 7.52
N MET A 263 0.99 -13.82 7.57
CA MET A 263 2.20 -13.78 8.40
C MET A 263 1.85 -13.93 9.90
N GLU A 264 0.80 -13.25 10.35
CA GLU A 264 0.33 -13.26 11.74
C GLU A 264 -0.20 -14.65 12.19
N ARG A 265 -0.68 -15.48 11.26
CA ARG A 265 -1.07 -16.88 11.55
C ARG A 265 0.12 -17.82 11.82
N CYS A 266 1.35 -17.38 11.54
CA CYS A 266 2.55 -18.21 11.55
C CYS A 266 3.67 -17.69 12.46
N TRP A 267 3.76 -16.38 12.68
CA TRP A 267 4.88 -15.75 13.39
C TRP A 267 4.51 -15.38 14.84
N PRO A 268 5.44 -15.49 15.80
CA PRO A 268 5.16 -15.17 17.20
C PRO A 268 5.09 -13.65 17.44
N GLU A 269 4.15 -13.23 18.30
CA GLU A 269 3.99 -11.84 18.75
C GLU A 269 5.08 -11.37 19.74
N ASP A 270 6.07 -12.22 20.02
CA ASP A 270 7.14 -12.01 21.00
C ASP A 270 7.97 -10.72 20.79
N PRO A 271 7.96 -9.77 21.73
CA PRO A 271 8.83 -8.59 21.72
C PRO A 271 10.33 -8.90 21.73
N GLY A 272 10.71 -10.09 22.22
CA GLY A 272 12.09 -10.58 22.23
C GLY A 272 12.55 -11.23 20.92
N HIS A 273 11.68 -11.38 19.92
CA HIS A 273 11.97 -12.20 18.73
C HIS A 273 13.13 -11.64 17.88
N ILE A 274 13.95 -12.50 17.28
CA ILE A 274 15.17 -12.11 16.55
C ILE A 274 14.90 -11.16 15.38
N MET A 275 13.73 -11.24 14.76
CA MET A 275 13.29 -10.30 13.71
C MET A 275 13.09 -8.86 14.19
N ARG A 276 12.98 -8.63 15.51
CA ARG A 276 12.93 -7.30 16.13
C ARG A 276 14.32 -6.75 16.47
N LEU A 277 15.42 -7.41 16.09
CA LEU A 277 16.75 -6.84 16.23
C LEU A 277 16.93 -5.69 15.22
N TYR A 278 17.38 -4.52 15.68
CA TYR A 278 17.52 -3.33 14.84
C TYR A 278 18.32 -3.62 13.56
N ASN A 279 17.71 -3.32 12.42
CA ASN A 279 18.26 -3.50 11.07
C ASN A 279 18.79 -4.93 10.81
N ILE A 280 18.05 -5.95 11.25
CA ILE A 280 18.35 -7.36 10.95
C ILE A 280 18.06 -7.73 9.48
N GLY A 281 16.87 -7.37 8.99
CA GLY A 281 16.35 -7.74 7.67
C GLY A 281 15.95 -9.24 7.56
N PRO A 282 15.01 -9.58 6.65
CA PRO A 282 14.50 -10.95 6.48
C PRO A 282 15.58 -12.03 6.36
N LYS A 283 16.56 -11.85 5.46
CA LYS A 283 17.58 -12.87 5.17
C LYS A 283 18.43 -13.22 6.39
N LYS A 284 18.93 -12.21 7.12
CA LYS A 284 19.79 -12.46 8.29
C LYS A 284 18.97 -12.98 9.48
N GLY A 285 17.75 -12.50 9.68
CA GLY A 285 16.87 -12.98 10.75
C GLY A 285 16.46 -14.43 10.55
N CYS A 286 16.07 -14.82 9.33
CA CYS A 286 15.77 -16.20 8.99
C CYS A 286 17.00 -17.11 9.13
N ASN A 287 18.19 -16.65 8.73
CA ASN A 287 19.43 -17.42 8.92
C ASN A 287 19.75 -17.67 10.41
N PHE A 288 19.41 -16.74 11.32
CA PHE A 288 19.53 -16.98 12.76
C PHE A 288 18.54 -18.03 13.27
N MET A 289 17.27 -17.98 12.83
CA MET A 289 16.27 -18.99 13.20
C MET A 289 16.69 -20.40 12.71
N LEU A 290 17.29 -20.51 11.52
CA LEU A 290 17.86 -21.76 10.99
C LEU A 290 19.03 -22.30 11.85
N THR A 291 19.70 -21.45 12.63
CA THR A 291 20.72 -21.85 13.63
C THR A 291 20.17 -21.95 15.06
N GLY A 292 18.84 -21.94 15.25
CA GLY A 292 18.18 -22.05 16.56
C GLY A 292 18.09 -20.75 17.37
N VAL A 293 18.58 -19.63 16.84
CA VAL A 293 18.54 -18.31 17.47
C VAL A 293 17.21 -17.65 17.12
N ASN A 294 16.23 -17.75 18.02
CA ASN A 294 14.86 -17.29 17.77
C ASN A 294 14.54 -15.98 18.52
N ARG A 295 15.24 -15.69 19.62
CA ARG A 295 15.17 -14.44 20.38
C ARG A 295 16.48 -13.66 20.26
N ILE A 296 16.39 -12.36 20.50
CA ILE A 296 17.54 -11.46 20.67
C ILE A 296 18.42 -11.89 21.86
N ALA A 297 17.82 -12.52 22.87
CA ALA A 297 18.53 -13.09 24.02
C ALA A 297 19.36 -14.35 23.69
N ASP A 298 19.06 -15.03 22.57
CA ASP A 298 19.73 -16.27 22.17
C ASP A 298 21.00 -15.99 21.34
N LEU A 299 21.34 -14.70 21.11
CA LEU A 299 22.47 -14.29 20.29
C LEU A 299 23.82 -14.74 20.91
N PRO A 300 24.72 -15.35 20.11
CA PRO A 300 26.06 -15.72 20.56
C PRO A 300 26.85 -14.52 21.13
N ALA A 301 27.62 -14.75 22.19
CA ALA A 301 28.38 -13.70 22.88
C ALA A 301 29.47 -13.03 22.03
N ASP A 302 29.93 -13.71 20.98
CA ASP A 302 30.88 -13.21 19.97
C ASP A 302 30.20 -12.52 18.78
N GLN A 303 28.86 -12.47 18.73
CA GLN A 303 28.11 -11.84 17.64
C GLN A 303 28.55 -10.38 17.44
N LYS A 304 29.05 -10.08 16.25
CA LYS A 304 29.35 -8.70 15.83
C LYS A 304 28.06 -7.88 15.75
N LEU A 305 27.86 -7.00 16.73
CA LEU A 305 26.72 -6.08 16.86
C LEU A 305 27.15 -4.63 16.62
N ASN A 306 26.31 -3.84 15.96
CA ASN A 306 26.50 -2.39 15.85
C ASN A 306 26.12 -1.65 17.15
N VAL A 307 26.47 -0.36 17.26
CA VAL A 307 26.24 0.44 18.49
C VAL A 307 24.75 0.48 18.87
N THR A 308 23.87 0.70 17.90
CA THR A 308 22.42 0.76 18.10
C THR A 308 21.84 -0.58 18.56
N GLN A 309 22.32 -1.71 18.03
CA GLN A 309 21.95 -3.07 18.48
C GLN A 309 22.42 -3.33 19.91
N LYS A 310 23.63 -2.89 20.28
CA LYS A 310 24.13 -2.99 21.67
C LYS A 310 23.27 -2.15 22.62
N ARG A 311 22.84 -0.96 22.21
CA ARG A 311 21.91 -0.12 23.00
C ARG A 311 20.53 -0.75 23.15
N GLN A 312 19.99 -1.33 22.09
CA GLN A 312 18.74 -2.10 22.14
C GLN A 312 18.83 -3.23 23.17
N ILE A 313 19.85 -4.08 23.05
CA ILE A 313 20.05 -5.23 23.95
C ILE A 313 20.20 -4.75 25.40
N LYS A 314 20.98 -3.68 25.65
CA LYS A 314 21.11 -3.05 26.97
C LYS A 314 19.77 -2.54 27.51
N ALA A 315 18.97 -1.85 26.70
CA ALA A 315 17.65 -1.36 27.11
C ALA A 315 16.70 -2.49 27.48
N MET A 316 16.67 -3.56 26.67
CA MET A 316 15.85 -4.75 26.92
C MET A 316 16.32 -5.53 28.16
N GLN A 317 17.63 -5.59 28.42
CA GLN A 317 18.20 -6.25 29.61
C GLN A 317 17.96 -5.45 30.91
N GLU A 318 18.09 -4.12 30.86
CA GLU A 318 17.86 -3.23 32.01
C GLU A 318 16.37 -2.81 32.16
N ASN A 319 15.51 -3.28 31.25
CA ASN A 319 14.08 -2.94 31.10
C ASN A 319 13.76 -1.44 31.31
N ARG A 320 14.53 -0.57 30.66
CA ARG A 320 14.41 0.89 30.81
C ARG A 320 14.92 1.64 29.59
N ILE A 321 14.57 2.92 29.50
CA ILE A 321 15.16 3.84 28.52
C ILE A 321 16.67 3.97 28.73
N ILE A 322 17.43 3.84 27.65
CA ILE A 322 18.87 4.13 27.59
C ILE A 322 19.05 5.44 26.83
N VAL A 323 19.76 6.37 27.45
CA VAL A 323 20.16 7.67 26.89
C VAL A 323 21.68 7.74 26.88
N GLU A 324 22.25 8.16 25.76
CA GLU A 324 23.69 8.37 25.59
C GLU A 324 24.09 9.80 25.96
N PRO A 325 25.32 10.03 26.48
CA PRO A 325 25.83 11.37 26.78
C PRO A 325 25.84 12.35 25.59
N GLY A 326 25.76 11.85 24.36
CA GLY A 326 25.70 12.66 23.14
C GLY A 326 24.39 13.43 22.92
N LEU A 327 23.30 13.06 23.61
CA LEU A 327 21.96 13.61 23.34
C LEU A 327 21.94 15.15 23.40
N LYS A 328 22.51 15.73 24.46
CA LYS A 328 22.59 17.19 24.64
C LYS A 328 23.34 17.90 23.52
N GLN A 329 24.37 17.28 22.96
CA GLN A 329 25.14 17.85 21.85
C GLN A 329 24.40 17.71 20.51
N ALA A 330 23.64 16.63 20.33
CA ALA A 330 22.81 16.39 19.15
C ALA A 330 21.56 17.30 19.09
N LEU A 331 21.02 17.71 20.24
CA LEU A 331 19.84 18.58 20.32
C LEU A 331 20.12 20.07 20.01
N GLN A 332 21.36 20.54 20.12
CA GLN A 332 21.71 21.97 19.91
C GLN A 332 21.29 22.54 18.55
N VAL A 333 21.21 21.71 17.50
CA VAL A 333 20.81 22.16 16.15
C VAL A 333 19.32 22.55 16.06
N PHE A 334 18.53 22.24 17.10
CA PHE A 334 17.11 22.58 17.21
C PHE A 334 16.86 23.80 18.14
N ASP A 335 17.90 24.37 18.75
CA ASP A 335 17.81 25.49 19.70
C ASP A 335 17.82 26.86 18.97
N CYS A 336 16.81 27.06 18.12
CA CYS A 336 16.58 28.26 17.30
C CYS A 336 15.07 28.46 17.04
N ARG A 337 14.66 29.45 16.23
CA ARG A 337 13.29 29.53 15.71
C ARG A 337 13.03 28.36 14.76
N LEU A 338 12.41 27.32 15.32
CA LEU A 338 12.25 26.01 14.69
C LEU A 338 10.85 25.82 14.11
N GLY A 339 10.82 25.46 12.82
CA GLY A 339 9.67 24.85 12.16
C GLY A 339 9.75 23.31 12.17
N PHE A 340 8.63 22.64 11.92
CA PHE A 340 8.49 21.19 11.79
C PHE A 340 7.63 20.92 10.55
N LEU A 341 8.10 20.09 9.61
CA LEU A 341 7.49 19.92 8.29
C LEU A 341 7.36 18.44 7.93
N ASP A 342 6.19 18.06 7.41
CA ASP A 342 5.85 16.70 6.95
C ASP A 342 5.13 16.76 5.59
N PHE A 343 5.26 15.71 4.77
CA PHE A 343 4.64 15.62 3.44
C PHE A 343 3.98 14.27 3.19
N GLU A 344 2.76 14.31 2.66
CA GLU A 344 2.20 13.18 1.95
C GLU A 344 2.27 13.34 0.42
N THR A 345 2.52 12.21 -0.25
CA THR A 345 2.91 12.18 -1.67
C THR A 345 2.05 11.21 -2.46
N ILE A 346 1.75 11.52 -3.72
CA ILE A 346 1.16 10.55 -4.64
C ILE A 346 2.24 9.83 -5.43
N GLN A 347 2.00 8.55 -5.77
CA GLN A 347 2.86 7.75 -6.63
C GLN A 347 1.99 6.96 -7.61
N ARG A 348 2.16 7.18 -8.92
CA ARG A 348 1.38 6.49 -9.97
C ARG A 348 2.28 5.75 -10.96
N ALA A 349 1.86 4.55 -11.36
CA ALA A 349 2.47 3.73 -12.40
C ALA A 349 2.48 4.45 -13.75
N VAL A 350 1.31 4.97 -14.15
CA VAL A 350 1.19 5.89 -15.29
C VAL A 350 1.37 7.31 -14.74
N PRO A 351 2.42 8.06 -15.12
CA PRO A 351 2.63 9.41 -14.62
C PRO A 351 1.52 10.36 -15.09
N VAL A 352 1.22 11.37 -14.27
CA VAL A 352 0.00 12.21 -14.38
C VAL A 352 0.26 13.70 -14.57
N TRP A 353 1.46 14.19 -14.23
CA TRP A 353 1.82 15.62 -14.29
C TRP A 353 3.13 15.84 -15.06
N PRO A 354 3.34 17.02 -15.69
CA PRO A 354 4.49 17.29 -16.56
C PRO A 354 5.85 16.90 -15.97
N GLY A 355 6.65 16.19 -16.75
CA GLY A 355 7.98 15.71 -16.36
C GLY A 355 8.00 14.51 -15.41
N MET A 356 6.86 14.06 -14.85
CA MET A 356 6.85 12.90 -13.96
C MET A 356 7.18 11.60 -14.70
N ALA A 357 7.99 10.74 -14.08
CA ALA A 357 8.26 9.37 -14.51
C ALA A 357 7.33 8.33 -13.85
N PRO A 358 7.21 7.11 -14.42
CA PRO A 358 6.53 5.97 -13.78
C PRO A 358 7.03 5.68 -12.36
N TRP A 359 6.10 5.67 -11.42
CA TRP A 359 6.32 5.55 -9.97
C TRP A 359 7.18 6.67 -9.35
N GLU A 360 7.25 7.85 -9.95
CA GLU A 360 7.79 9.02 -9.26
C GLU A 360 6.83 9.50 -8.15
N GLN A 361 7.37 9.78 -6.97
CA GLN A 361 6.61 10.33 -5.83
C GLN A 361 6.58 11.86 -5.89
N ALA A 362 5.38 12.44 -6.06
CA ALA A 362 5.16 13.88 -6.05
C ALA A 362 4.44 14.32 -4.77
N PRO A 363 4.92 15.33 -4.02
CA PRO A 363 4.17 15.94 -2.92
C PRO A 363 2.81 16.44 -3.38
N ALA A 364 1.79 16.15 -2.57
CA ALA A 364 0.41 16.60 -2.77
C ALA A 364 -0.23 17.16 -1.49
N GLN A 365 0.42 16.98 -0.34
CA GLN A 365 0.05 17.53 0.95
C GLN A 365 1.28 18.00 1.72
N PHE A 366 1.13 19.00 2.59
CA PHE A 366 2.05 19.27 3.69
C PHE A 366 1.29 19.70 4.96
N SER A 367 1.91 19.43 6.10
CA SER A 367 1.62 20.08 7.39
C SER A 367 2.89 20.76 7.90
N TYR A 368 2.73 21.90 8.57
CA TYR A 368 3.82 22.69 9.13
C TYR A 368 3.44 23.25 10.51
N HIS A 369 4.32 23.06 11.49
CA HIS A 369 4.22 23.66 12.83
C HIS A 369 5.44 24.54 13.09
N GLU A 370 5.27 25.77 13.59
CA GLU A 370 6.39 26.67 13.92
C GLU A 370 6.27 27.26 15.33
N SER A 371 7.35 27.19 16.10
CA SER A 371 7.42 27.79 17.44
C SER A 371 7.38 29.32 17.36
N ASN A 372 6.55 29.94 18.21
CA ASN A 372 6.50 31.39 18.37
C ASN A 372 7.72 31.99 19.12
N GLY A 373 8.70 31.16 19.51
CA GLY A 373 9.88 31.59 20.27
C GLY A 373 9.64 31.75 21.78
N ASP A 374 8.41 31.53 22.25
CA ASP A 374 8.04 31.51 23.67
C ASP A 374 8.29 30.14 24.35
N GLY A 375 8.60 29.10 23.56
CA GLY A 375 8.81 27.74 24.04
C GLY A 375 7.54 26.97 24.41
N GLY A 376 6.34 27.46 24.04
CA GLY A 376 5.08 26.83 24.43
C GLY A 376 3.89 27.00 23.47
N THR A 377 3.95 27.92 22.50
CA THR A 377 2.89 28.07 21.49
C THR A 377 3.44 27.90 20.08
N TYR A 378 2.66 27.20 19.24
CA TYR A 378 3.00 26.94 17.85
C TYR A 378 1.95 27.53 16.91
N LYS A 379 2.39 28.04 15.76
CA LYS A 379 1.52 28.30 14.61
C LYS A 379 1.44 27.05 13.75
N HIS A 380 0.28 26.77 13.18
CA HIS A 380 0.09 25.71 12.19
C HIS A 380 -0.18 26.30 10.80
N ALA A 381 0.29 25.62 9.76
CA ALA A 381 -0.04 25.90 8.37
C ALA A 381 -0.07 24.58 7.58
N GLU A 382 -1.01 24.45 6.65
CA GLU A 382 -1.25 23.22 5.91
C GLU A 382 -1.61 23.48 4.44
N TYR A 383 -1.45 22.45 3.62
CA TYR A 383 -2.03 22.38 2.28
C TYR A 383 -2.31 20.93 1.92
N LEU A 384 -3.46 20.69 1.29
CA LEU A 384 -3.79 19.44 0.61
C LEU A 384 -4.38 19.80 -0.75
N ALA A 385 -3.80 19.25 -1.82
CA ALA A 385 -4.20 19.52 -3.19
C ALA A 385 -5.68 19.20 -3.48
N GLU A 386 -6.23 19.76 -4.57
CA GLU A 386 -7.61 19.57 -4.97
C GLU A 386 -7.74 19.45 -6.50
N GLY A 387 -8.44 18.40 -6.95
CA GLY A 387 -8.62 18.08 -8.37
C GLY A 387 -7.37 17.55 -9.10
N PRO A 388 -7.48 17.20 -10.39
CA PRO A 388 -6.44 16.44 -11.09
C PRO A 388 -5.26 17.27 -11.62
N LYS A 389 -5.26 18.60 -11.40
CA LYS A 389 -4.21 19.50 -11.89
C LYS A 389 -2.89 19.26 -11.15
N ASP A 390 -1.79 19.63 -11.79
CA ASP A 390 -0.47 19.62 -11.15
C ASP A 390 -0.42 20.62 -10.01
N CYS A 391 -0.45 20.12 -8.77
CA CYS A 391 -0.44 20.94 -7.56
C CYS A 391 0.96 21.36 -7.13
N ARG A 392 2.03 20.79 -7.71
CA ARG A 392 3.41 21.01 -7.26
C ARG A 392 3.80 22.50 -7.21
N PRO A 393 3.39 23.38 -8.16
CA PRO A 393 3.69 24.81 -8.08
C PRO A 393 2.99 25.53 -6.93
N GLU A 394 1.72 25.22 -6.65
CA GLU A 394 0.96 25.85 -5.55
C GLU A 394 1.45 25.35 -4.18
N LEU A 395 1.67 24.03 -4.07
CA LEU A 395 2.23 23.39 -2.89
C LEU A 395 3.60 23.99 -2.56
N ALA A 396 4.49 24.09 -3.55
CA ALA A 396 5.82 24.68 -3.38
C ALA A 396 5.76 26.15 -2.91
N GLN A 397 4.86 26.96 -3.50
CA GLN A 397 4.68 28.36 -3.09
C GLN A 397 4.24 28.46 -1.63
N ARG A 398 3.14 27.78 -1.26
CA ARG A 398 2.59 27.81 0.10
C ARG A 398 3.57 27.27 1.15
N MET A 399 4.33 26.24 0.79
CA MET A 399 5.36 25.63 1.65
C MET A 399 6.54 26.59 1.87
N VAL A 400 7.02 27.25 0.81
CA VAL A 400 8.06 28.30 0.88
C VAL A 400 7.57 29.47 1.75
N ASP A 401 6.32 29.90 1.59
CA ASP A 401 5.75 31.00 2.37
C ASP A 401 5.59 30.65 3.84
N ALA A 402 5.15 29.42 4.17
CA ALA A 402 5.05 28.94 5.55
C ALA A 402 6.43 28.78 6.22
N THR A 403 7.41 28.20 5.52
CA THR A 403 8.77 27.91 6.05
C THR A 403 9.77 29.08 5.93
N ARG A 404 9.34 30.20 5.36
CA ARG A 404 10.13 31.42 5.14
C ARG A 404 10.85 31.87 6.41
N ASP A 405 10.13 31.83 7.52
CA ASP A 405 10.37 32.61 8.73
C ASP A 405 11.19 31.89 9.80
N ALA A 406 11.28 30.55 9.73
CA ALA A 406 12.10 29.72 10.61
C ALA A 406 13.60 29.74 10.25
N GLU A 407 14.47 29.56 11.23
CA GLU A 407 15.92 29.41 11.05
C GLU A 407 16.29 27.98 10.62
N LYS A 408 15.60 27.00 11.20
CA LYS A 408 15.69 25.57 10.87
C LYS A 408 14.30 24.97 10.74
N VAL A 409 14.21 23.92 9.94
CA VAL A 409 12.98 23.14 9.75
C VAL A 409 13.29 21.69 10.06
N ALA A 410 12.75 21.18 11.17
CA ALA A 410 12.80 19.78 11.53
C ALA A 410 11.93 18.95 10.58
N THR A 411 12.47 17.85 10.10
CA THR A 411 11.71 16.78 9.45
C THR A 411 12.04 15.45 10.14
N TYR A 412 11.24 14.41 9.97
CA TYR A 412 11.57 13.16 10.65
C TYR A 412 12.79 12.50 10.01
N SER A 413 12.94 12.62 8.68
CA SER A 413 13.99 11.92 7.92
C SER A 413 14.46 12.69 6.67
N GLY A 414 15.37 12.08 5.91
CA GLY A 414 15.79 12.60 4.60
C GLY A 414 14.75 12.45 3.48
N PHE A 415 13.54 11.95 3.75
CA PHE A 415 12.49 11.81 2.74
C PHE A 415 12.03 13.19 2.22
N GLU A 416 11.72 14.11 3.13
CA GLU A 416 11.25 15.46 2.83
C GLU A 416 12.29 16.22 1.99
N LYS A 417 13.57 16.11 2.39
CA LYS A 417 14.72 16.64 1.65
C LYS A 417 14.84 16.08 0.24
N THR A 418 14.55 14.80 0.05
CA THR A 418 14.54 14.15 -1.27
C THR A 418 13.36 14.61 -2.12
N ARG A 419 12.18 14.86 -1.52
CA ARG A 419 11.01 15.41 -2.21
C ARG A 419 11.20 16.87 -2.63
N ILE A 420 11.79 17.71 -1.78
CA ILE A 420 12.12 19.11 -2.08
C ILE A 420 13.07 19.22 -3.28
N ARG A 421 14.06 18.33 -3.40
CA ARG A 421 14.92 18.20 -4.61
C ARG A 421 14.17 17.79 -5.87
N GLY A 422 13.04 17.10 -5.74
CA GLY A 422 12.10 16.87 -6.84
C GLY A 422 11.37 18.15 -7.24
N LEU A 423 10.86 18.90 -6.24
CA LEU A 423 10.18 20.19 -6.46
C LEU A 423 11.10 21.23 -7.11
N GLN A 424 12.40 21.29 -6.75
CA GLN A 424 13.39 22.17 -7.42
C GLN A 424 13.48 21.96 -8.95
N LYS A 425 13.16 20.74 -9.44
CA LYS A 425 13.11 20.41 -10.88
C LYS A 425 11.71 20.66 -11.48
N ALA A 426 10.66 20.31 -10.73
CA ALA A 426 9.27 20.44 -11.18
C ALA A 426 8.75 21.88 -11.17
N VAL A 427 9.35 22.76 -10.35
CA VAL A 427 8.94 24.15 -10.14
C VAL A 427 10.17 25.08 -10.25
N PRO A 428 10.81 25.23 -11.43
CA PRO A 428 12.07 25.96 -11.57
C PRO A 428 12.00 27.43 -11.12
N GLN A 429 10.82 28.03 -11.17
CA GLN A 429 10.57 29.41 -10.74
C GLN A 429 10.62 29.64 -9.22
N LEU A 430 10.64 28.57 -8.41
CA LEU A 430 10.86 28.60 -6.96
C LEU A 430 12.14 27.85 -6.55
N LYS A 431 13.04 27.60 -7.51
CA LYS A 431 14.23 26.77 -7.27
C LYS A 431 15.11 27.34 -6.15
N THR A 432 15.38 28.65 -6.17
CA THR A 432 16.25 29.33 -5.20
C THR A 432 15.71 29.20 -3.78
N GLU A 433 14.40 29.36 -3.64
CA GLU A 433 13.64 29.29 -2.39
C GLU A 433 13.59 27.86 -1.85
N LEU A 434 13.44 26.87 -2.75
CA LEU A 434 13.48 25.45 -2.41
C LEU A 434 14.91 24.94 -2.09
N GLU A 435 15.95 25.50 -2.70
CA GLU A 435 17.36 25.27 -2.31
C GLU A 435 17.65 25.90 -0.95
N ALA A 436 17.13 27.11 -0.69
CA ALA A 436 17.23 27.75 0.62
C ALA A 436 16.52 26.94 1.72
N LEU A 437 15.30 26.45 1.47
CA LEU A 437 14.59 25.54 2.38
C LEU A 437 15.39 24.26 2.61
N GLU A 438 15.94 23.63 1.56
CA GLU A 438 16.75 22.41 1.70
C GLU A 438 17.97 22.57 2.63
N SER A 439 18.53 23.79 2.67
CA SER A 439 19.65 24.15 3.56
C SER A 439 19.24 24.37 5.03
N LYS A 440 17.96 24.64 5.29
CA LYS A 440 17.38 24.76 6.64
C LYS A 440 16.96 23.41 7.25
N LEU A 441 16.79 22.36 6.44
CA LEU A 441 16.30 21.05 6.90
C LEU A 441 17.26 20.37 7.90
N VAL A 442 16.70 19.79 8.96
CA VAL A 442 17.40 18.97 9.97
C VAL A 442 16.56 17.74 10.36
N ASP A 443 17.16 16.56 10.30
CA ASP A 443 16.47 15.29 10.57
C ASP A 443 16.41 14.97 12.08
N LEU A 444 15.24 14.58 12.60
CA LEU A 444 15.07 14.14 13.99
C LEU A 444 15.46 12.65 14.21
N LEU A 445 15.27 11.79 13.19
CA LEU A 445 15.58 10.36 13.26
C LEU A 445 17.02 10.03 13.70
N PRO A 446 18.09 10.66 13.14
CA PRO A 446 19.47 10.40 13.58
C PRO A 446 19.66 10.66 15.08
N VAL A 447 19.10 11.75 15.61
CA VAL A 447 19.21 12.12 17.03
C VAL A 447 18.67 11.03 17.93
N VAL A 448 17.46 10.53 17.65
CA VAL A 448 16.85 9.42 18.39
C VAL A 448 17.70 8.15 18.22
N ARG A 449 17.96 7.74 16.96
CA ARG A 449 18.66 6.51 16.60
C ARG A 449 20.06 6.38 17.20
N GLU A 450 20.77 7.50 17.33
CA GLU A 450 22.15 7.52 17.79
C GLU A 450 22.30 7.81 19.28
N ASN A 451 21.26 8.32 19.97
CA ASN A 451 21.36 8.70 21.38
C ASN A 451 20.32 8.08 22.33
N VAL A 452 19.22 7.49 21.85
CA VAL A 452 18.12 7.00 22.71
C VAL A 452 17.66 5.60 22.29
N TYR A 453 17.19 4.81 23.26
CA TYR A 453 16.42 3.58 23.02
C TYR A 453 15.42 3.31 24.14
N HIS A 454 14.13 3.10 23.83
CA HIS A 454 13.15 2.51 24.74
C HIS A 454 12.99 1.02 24.42
N PRO A 455 12.83 0.09 25.39
CA PRO A 455 12.60 -1.33 25.11
C PRO A 455 11.53 -1.59 24.04
N ASP A 456 10.42 -0.85 24.14
CA ASP A 456 9.25 -0.92 23.25
C ASP A 456 9.43 -0.22 21.88
N PHE A 457 10.64 0.21 21.52
CA PHE A 457 10.94 0.58 20.12
C PHE A 457 10.93 -0.63 19.17
N LEU A 458 10.99 -1.87 19.70
CA LEU A 458 10.81 -3.12 18.94
C LEU A 458 11.72 -3.28 17.71
N GLY A 459 12.93 -2.72 17.76
CA GLY A 459 13.89 -2.71 16.64
C GLY A 459 13.65 -1.63 15.58
N SER A 460 12.59 -0.83 15.72
CA SER A 460 12.24 0.26 14.81
C SER A 460 12.70 1.61 15.35
N PHE A 461 12.82 2.58 14.45
CA PHE A 461 12.92 4.01 14.76
C PHE A 461 12.01 4.83 13.85
N SER A 462 10.92 4.28 13.32
CA SER A 462 9.89 5.12 12.68
C SER A 462 9.12 5.90 13.74
N LEU A 463 8.63 7.10 13.38
CA LEU A 463 7.98 8.02 14.32
C LEU A 463 6.88 7.34 15.15
N LYS A 464 6.08 6.47 14.53
CA LYS A 464 4.99 5.70 15.15
C LYS A 464 5.46 4.70 16.23
N TYR A 465 6.64 4.10 16.07
CA TYR A 465 7.26 3.22 17.07
C TYR A 465 8.00 3.99 18.17
N VAL A 466 8.46 5.20 17.87
CA VAL A 466 9.18 6.07 18.83
C VAL A 466 8.21 6.88 19.68
N LEU A 467 7.08 7.32 19.12
CA LEU A 467 6.17 8.26 19.75
C LEU A 467 5.57 7.72 21.04
N ASN A 468 4.77 6.66 20.98
CA ASN A 468 4.02 6.17 22.15
C ASN A 468 4.94 5.82 23.35
N PRO A 469 6.07 5.11 23.18
CA PRO A 469 7.00 4.83 24.29
C PRO A 469 7.70 6.06 24.88
N LEU A 470 7.76 7.19 24.15
CA LEU A 470 8.32 8.46 24.65
C LEU A 470 7.25 9.42 25.19
N VAL A 471 6.07 9.43 24.57
CA VAL A 471 4.93 10.34 24.82
C VAL A 471 3.63 9.51 24.79
N PRO A 472 3.31 8.75 25.86
CA PRO A 472 2.16 7.84 25.87
C PRO A 472 0.80 8.52 25.64
N ASP A 473 0.70 9.82 25.99
CA ASP A 473 -0.51 10.63 25.82
C ASP A 473 -0.84 10.96 24.35
N LEU A 474 0.10 10.75 23.41
CA LEU A 474 -0.11 11.00 21.98
C LEU A 474 -0.01 9.69 21.18
N THR A 475 -1.09 9.36 20.48
CA THR A 475 -1.23 8.12 19.71
C THR A 475 -1.73 8.41 18.29
N TYR A 476 -2.07 7.36 17.54
CA TYR A 476 -2.78 7.45 16.26
C TYR A 476 -4.11 6.65 16.28
N SER A 477 -4.52 6.09 17.43
CA SER A 477 -5.69 5.21 17.54
C SER A 477 -7.04 5.93 17.42
N ASP A 478 -7.01 7.26 17.45
CA ASP A 478 -8.14 8.15 17.20
C ASP A 478 -8.31 8.54 15.71
N LEU A 479 -7.38 8.12 14.83
CA LEU A 479 -7.36 8.50 13.41
C LEU A 479 -7.82 7.37 12.48
N VAL A 480 -8.53 7.74 11.42
CA VAL A 480 -8.99 6.84 10.35
C VAL A 480 -7.85 6.47 9.38
N ILE A 481 -6.88 7.37 9.21
CA ILE A 481 -5.67 7.17 8.43
C ILE A 481 -4.50 7.13 9.39
N VAL A 482 -3.72 6.05 9.34
CA VAL A 482 -2.59 5.78 10.25
C VAL A 482 -1.32 5.35 9.51
N ASP A 483 -1.34 5.36 8.17
CA ASP A 483 -0.23 4.96 7.30
C ASP A 483 -0.15 5.83 6.03
N GLY A 484 1.08 6.10 5.59
CA GLY A 484 1.34 6.99 4.46
C GLY A 484 1.05 6.39 3.09
N LEU A 485 1.06 5.06 2.94
CA LEU A 485 0.57 4.44 1.70
C LEU A 485 -0.96 4.56 1.60
N VAL A 486 -1.67 4.48 2.73
CA VAL A 486 -3.12 4.75 2.78
C VAL A 486 -3.41 6.23 2.49
N ALA A 487 -2.63 7.15 3.07
CA ALA A 487 -2.73 8.58 2.78
C ALA A 487 -2.48 8.87 1.29
N SER A 488 -1.37 8.39 0.74
CA SER A 488 -1.01 8.48 -0.69
C SER A 488 -2.15 8.04 -1.63
N VAL A 489 -2.81 6.93 -1.31
CA VAL A 489 -3.92 6.37 -2.10
C VAL A 489 -5.20 7.19 -1.96
N GLU A 490 -5.57 7.63 -0.75
CA GLU A 490 -6.76 8.49 -0.59
C GLU A 490 -6.53 9.88 -1.23
N ILE A 491 -5.32 10.46 -1.16
CA ILE A 491 -4.99 11.69 -1.90
C ILE A 491 -5.13 11.45 -3.41
N ALA A 492 -4.53 10.39 -3.97
CA ALA A 492 -4.68 10.06 -5.39
C ALA A 492 -6.16 9.83 -5.78
N ARG A 493 -6.97 9.25 -4.89
CA ARG A 493 -8.41 9.08 -5.07
C ARG A 493 -9.14 10.43 -5.08
N LEU A 494 -8.84 11.36 -4.16
CA LEU A 494 -9.39 12.71 -4.18
C LEU A 494 -9.00 13.46 -5.47
N LEU A 495 -7.73 13.42 -5.90
CA LEU A 495 -7.27 14.17 -7.07
C LEU A 495 -7.82 13.64 -8.40
N PHE A 496 -7.81 12.31 -8.60
CA PHE A 496 -8.11 11.70 -9.91
C PHE A 496 -9.49 11.02 -10.00
N VAL A 497 -10.21 10.87 -8.88
CA VAL A 497 -11.51 10.18 -8.83
C VAL A 497 -12.63 11.08 -8.25
N ALA A 498 -12.33 12.33 -7.83
CA ALA A 498 -13.27 13.29 -7.21
C ALA A 498 -14.70 13.28 -7.78
N GLY A 499 -14.84 13.33 -9.11
CA GLY A 499 -16.13 13.37 -9.81
C GLY A 499 -17.02 12.12 -9.65
N LYS A 500 -16.54 11.09 -8.95
CA LYS A 500 -17.30 9.88 -8.59
C LYS A 500 -17.48 9.72 -7.07
N ILE A 501 -16.98 10.66 -6.26
CA ILE A 501 -17.04 10.63 -4.79
C ILE A 501 -18.17 11.56 -4.31
N PRO A 502 -19.10 11.11 -3.45
CA PRO A 502 -20.09 11.99 -2.85
C PRO A 502 -19.40 13.11 -2.04
N ARG A 503 -19.85 14.36 -2.17
CA ARG A 503 -19.18 15.52 -1.54
C ARG A 503 -18.96 15.34 -0.03
N GLN A 504 -19.92 14.73 0.69
CA GLN A 504 -19.77 14.45 2.12
C GLN A 504 -18.62 13.47 2.44
N GLU A 505 -18.35 12.50 1.55
CA GLU A 505 -17.19 11.62 1.68
C GLU A 505 -15.89 12.35 1.30
N HIS A 506 -15.92 13.19 0.26
CA HIS A 506 -14.78 14.03 -0.13
C HIS A 506 -14.30 14.91 1.04
N GLU A 507 -15.19 15.67 1.67
CA GLU A 507 -14.82 16.52 2.82
C GLU A 507 -14.34 15.70 4.03
N ARG A 508 -14.94 14.53 4.30
CA ARG A 508 -14.50 13.64 5.39
C ARG A 508 -13.08 13.13 5.16
N VAL A 509 -12.82 12.52 3.99
CA VAL A 509 -11.49 11.98 3.66
C VAL A 509 -10.44 13.10 3.61
N ARG A 510 -10.81 14.30 3.14
CA ARG A 510 -9.96 15.48 3.19
C ARG A 510 -9.60 15.86 4.65
N HIS A 511 -10.56 15.87 5.57
CA HIS A 511 -10.32 16.14 6.99
C HIS A 511 -9.47 15.03 7.65
N ASP A 512 -9.76 13.75 7.38
CA ASP A 512 -9.01 12.61 7.89
C ASP A 512 -7.52 12.68 7.47
N LEU A 513 -7.23 13.11 6.24
CA LEU A 513 -5.88 13.32 5.70
C LEU A 513 -5.15 14.49 6.38
N LEU A 514 -5.83 15.63 6.57
CA LEU A 514 -5.25 16.82 7.22
C LEU A 514 -4.87 16.51 8.67
N ASN A 515 -5.80 15.93 9.44
CA ASN A 515 -5.59 15.52 10.84
C ASN A 515 -4.41 14.57 11.01
N TYR A 516 -4.17 13.67 10.04
CA TYR A 516 -3.07 12.71 10.06
C TYR A 516 -1.70 13.37 9.84
N CYS A 517 -1.56 14.23 8.83
CA CYS A 517 -0.29 14.96 8.58
C CYS A 517 -0.02 16.03 9.67
N GLU A 518 -1.08 16.64 10.22
CA GLU A 518 -0.98 17.45 11.45
C GLU A 518 -0.41 16.63 12.60
N ARG A 519 -0.96 15.42 12.85
CA ARG A 519 -0.49 14.50 13.90
C ARG A 519 0.98 14.12 13.74
N ASP A 520 1.46 13.87 12.53
CA ASP A 520 2.88 13.55 12.31
C ASP A 520 3.81 14.76 12.59
N THR A 521 3.45 15.98 12.18
CA THR A 521 4.21 17.18 12.62
C THR A 521 4.15 17.43 14.12
N TRP A 522 2.99 17.26 14.76
CA TRP A 522 2.83 17.42 16.21
C TRP A 522 3.57 16.34 17.00
N ALA A 523 3.61 15.11 16.49
CA ALA A 523 4.39 14.02 17.07
C ALA A 523 5.89 14.36 17.09
N MET A 524 6.44 14.99 16.04
CA MET A 524 7.83 15.47 16.06
C MET A 524 8.06 16.56 17.12
N VAL A 525 7.14 17.49 17.30
CA VAL A 525 7.20 18.51 18.36
C VAL A 525 7.29 17.84 19.74
N ARG A 526 6.35 16.96 20.06
CA ARG A 526 6.27 16.30 21.37
C ARG A 526 7.45 15.35 21.61
N VAL A 527 7.97 14.68 20.58
CA VAL A 527 9.21 13.88 20.68
C VAL A 527 10.41 14.77 20.98
N LEU A 528 10.58 15.93 20.32
CA LEU A 528 11.69 16.84 20.62
C LEU A 528 11.61 17.40 22.05
N GLU A 529 10.42 17.79 22.51
CA GLU A 529 10.18 18.19 23.90
C GLU A 529 10.58 17.07 24.89
N LYS A 530 10.19 15.83 24.59
CA LYS A 530 10.57 14.68 25.41
C LYS A 530 12.09 14.45 25.43
N LEU A 531 12.76 14.51 24.28
CA LEU A 531 14.22 14.39 24.20
C LEU A 531 14.92 15.49 25.02
N ARG A 532 14.43 16.73 24.95
CA ARG A 532 14.93 17.85 25.78
C ARG A 532 14.73 17.64 27.29
N SER A 533 13.82 16.77 27.72
CA SER A 533 13.62 16.38 29.13
C SER A 533 14.49 15.20 29.60
N LEU A 534 15.28 14.60 28.72
CA LEU A 534 16.09 13.39 28.98
C LEU A 534 17.62 13.66 29.02
N GLN A 535 18.05 14.92 28.92
CA GLN A 535 19.45 15.36 28.70
C GLN A 535 20.17 15.89 29.95
#